data_AF-A0AAV2TV02-F1
#
_entry.id   AF-A0AAV2TV02-F1
#
_cell.length_a   1.000
_cell.length_b   1.000
_cell.length_c   1.000
_cell.angle_alpha   90.00
_cell.angle_beta   90.00
_cell.angle_gamma   90.00
#
_symmetry.space_group_name_H-M   'P 1'
#
loop_
_entity.id
_entity.type
_entity.pdbx_description
1 polymer ?
#
loop_
_entity_poly.entity_id
_entity_poly.type
_entity_poly.pdbx_seq_one_letter_code
_entity_poly.pdbx_strand_id
1 'polypeptide(L)'
;MFAFAAVFALGARLIEDGTINVLALFRCFSVLNMSAQSLGRTASFTPEAKQAAKCSVSILGTIDRRPKIPINEGLVPNKPFTGKVTFKRVYFRYPTRKEMRTVKNFSHTVEAGQTVALVGPSGCGKSTLIQLVQRFYDVSNHGPDSGVYFDEYNLRDLDPSWIRRQIGIVSQEPNLFDLSLRENIAYGDNTRDVSMDEIIEAAKESNIHDFIVGLPEGYETIAGPGGSHLSGGQKQRIAIARALLRKPVLLLLDEATSALDNESERVVQEALDAVVGSRTSLVIAHRLSTVESADLIVVIYGGRKIEYGPPAALLQAKGAFYRLHHAEGTGAH
;
A
#
# COMPACT_ATOMS: atom_id res chain seq x y z
N MET A 1 1.25 -32.03 -56.63
CA MET A 1 1.76 -32.95 -57.68
C MET A 1 1.38 -32.48 -59.08
N PHE A 2 0.11 -32.19 -59.35
CA PHE A 2 -0.36 -31.68 -60.66
C PHE A 2 0.28 -30.36 -61.11
N ALA A 3 0.50 -29.40 -60.21
CA ALA A 3 1.17 -28.14 -60.55
C ALA A 3 2.62 -28.31 -61.01
N PHE A 4 3.38 -29.21 -60.34
CA PHE A 4 4.75 -29.54 -60.75
C PHE A 4 4.76 -30.19 -62.14
N ALA A 5 3.86 -31.16 -62.38
CA ALA A 5 3.73 -31.82 -63.67
C ALA A 5 3.41 -30.81 -64.79
N ALA A 6 2.49 -29.86 -64.54
CA ALA A 6 2.14 -28.82 -65.51
C ALA A 6 3.31 -27.87 -65.82
N VAL A 7 4.06 -27.44 -64.81
CA VAL A 7 5.21 -26.53 -64.98
C VAL A 7 6.34 -27.21 -65.76
N PHE A 8 6.67 -28.47 -65.45
CA PHE A 8 7.71 -29.19 -66.18
C PHE A 8 7.28 -29.62 -67.58
N ALA A 9 6.00 -29.98 -67.79
CA ALA A 9 5.48 -30.30 -69.12
C ALA A 9 5.47 -29.08 -70.06
N LEU A 10 5.05 -27.91 -69.55
CA LEU A 10 5.14 -26.65 -70.30
C LEU A 10 6.59 -26.23 -70.53
N GLY A 11 7.43 -26.36 -69.50
CA GLY A 11 8.85 -26.07 -69.58
C GLY A 11 9.57 -26.92 -70.63
N ALA A 12 9.24 -28.20 -70.75
CA ALA A 12 9.79 -29.09 -71.77
C ALA A 12 9.47 -28.61 -73.19
N ARG A 13 8.21 -28.23 -73.47
CA ARG A 13 7.81 -27.67 -74.78
C ARG A 13 8.55 -26.36 -75.10
N LEU A 14 8.68 -25.45 -74.13
CA LEU A 14 9.38 -24.18 -74.34
C LEU A 14 10.89 -24.33 -74.59
N ILE A 15 11.48 -25.44 -74.12
CA ILE A 15 12.87 -25.81 -74.42
C ILE A 15 12.98 -26.39 -75.83
N GLU A 16 12.03 -27.24 -76.24
CA GLU A 16 11.95 -27.77 -77.62
C GLU A 16 11.82 -26.64 -78.65
N ASP A 17 11.02 -25.61 -78.34
CA ASP A 17 10.83 -24.43 -79.19
C ASP A 17 12.01 -23.43 -79.15
N GLY A 18 13.07 -23.72 -78.39
CA GLY A 18 14.28 -22.87 -78.28
C GLY A 18 14.06 -21.54 -77.55
N THR A 19 12.89 -21.34 -76.92
CA THR A 19 12.52 -20.08 -76.27
C THR A 19 13.21 -19.88 -74.92
N ILE A 20 13.44 -20.98 -74.18
CA ILE A 20 14.18 -21.00 -72.91
C ILE A 20 15.19 -22.15 -72.88
N ASN A 21 16.21 -22.03 -72.05
CA ASN A 21 17.10 -23.16 -71.75
C ASN A 21 16.73 -23.85 -70.43
N VAL A 22 17.28 -25.04 -70.20
CA VAL A 22 17.03 -25.84 -68.99
C VAL A 22 17.35 -25.05 -67.71
N LEU A 23 18.42 -24.25 -67.72
CA LEU A 23 18.82 -23.43 -66.59
C LEU A 23 17.76 -22.37 -66.24
N ALA A 24 17.16 -21.74 -67.26
CA ALA A 24 16.10 -20.75 -67.08
C ALA A 24 14.83 -21.39 -66.48
N LEU A 25 14.45 -22.60 -66.92
CA LEU A 25 13.33 -23.34 -66.34
C LEU A 25 13.52 -23.60 -64.84
N PHE A 26 14.68 -24.15 -64.46
CA PHE A 26 14.99 -24.42 -63.04
C PHE A 26 15.10 -23.14 -62.21
N ARG A 27 15.63 -22.05 -62.79
CA ARG A 27 15.70 -20.74 -62.12
C ARG A 27 14.29 -20.19 -61.87
N CYS A 28 13.42 -20.14 -62.88
CA CYS A 28 12.04 -19.66 -62.73
C CYS A 28 11.27 -20.50 -61.72
N PHE A 29 11.38 -21.83 -61.81
CA PHE A 29 10.73 -22.75 -60.89
C PHE A 29 11.17 -22.54 -59.43
N SER A 30 12.49 -22.44 -59.21
CA SER A 30 13.07 -22.23 -57.87
C SER A 30 12.64 -20.89 -57.30
N VAL A 31 12.69 -19.82 -58.09
CA VAL A 31 12.27 -18.47 -57.67
C VAL A 31 10.80 -18.45 -57.25
N LEU A 32 9.91 -19.07 -58.05
CA LEU A 32 8.48 -19.11 -57.73
C LEU A 32 8.19 -19.91 -56.44
N ASN A 33 8.83 -21.08 -56.27
CA ASN A 33 8.63 -21.89 -55.07
C ASN A 33 9.19 -21.21 -53.82
N MET A 34 10.40 -20.66 -53.87
CA MET A 34 11.00 -19.95 -52.75
C MET A 34 10.21 -18.70 -52.37
N SER A 35 9.68 -17.97 -53.37
CA SER A 35 8.81 -16.81 -53.14
C SER A 35 7.49 -17.20 -52.48
N ALA A 36 6.83 -18.26 -52.96
CA ALA A 36 5.59 -18.77 -52.37
C ALA A 36 5.80 -19.25 -50.92
N GLN A 37 6.89 -19.97 -50.64
CA GLN A 37 7.23 -20.41 -49.29
C GLN A 37 7.54 -19.22 -48.37
N SER A 38 8.28 -18.22 -48.85
CA SER A 38 8.60 -17.02 -48.08
C SER A 38 7.36 -16.20 -47.74
N LEU A 39 6.42 -16.09 -48.69
CA LEU A 39 5.13 -15.44 -48.47
C LEU A 39 4.29 -16.21 -47.43
N GLY A 40 4.23 -17.55 -47.53
CA GLY A 40 3.54 -18.39 -46.55
C GLY A 40 4.11 -18.22 -45.14
N ARG A 41 5.44 -18.18 -44.99
CA ARG A 41 6.11 -17.91 -43.71
C ARG A 41 5.82 -16.51 -43.19
N THR A 42 5.81 -15.50 -44.06
CA THR A 42 5.50 -14.11 -43.66
C THR A 42 4.04 -13.99 -43.21
N ALA A 43 3.12 -14.62 -43.94
CA ALA A 43 1.70 -14.63 -43.60
C ALA A 43 1.46 -15.28 -42.23
N SER A 44 2.19 -16.37 -41.91
CA SER A 44 2.06 -17.03 -40.61
C SER A 44 2.48 -16.17 -39.41
N PHE A 45 3.27 -15.09 -39.59
CA PHE A 45 3.64 -14.15 -38.51
C PHE A 45 2.59 -13.06 -38.22
N THR A 46 1.55 -12.95 -39.05
CA THR A 46 0.55 -11.89 -38.93
C THR A 46 -0.22 -11.93 -37.60
N PRO A 47 -0.67 -13.11 -37.09
CA PRO A 47 -1.34 -13.19 -35.80
C PRO A 47 -0.45 -12.74 -34.64
N GLU A 48 0.83 -13.13 -34.63
CA GLU A 48 1.81 -12.76 -33.61
C GLU A 48 2.09 -11.26 -33.65
N ALA A 49 2.23 -10.67 -34.84
CA ALA A 49 2.41 -9.23 -34.98
C ALA A 49 1.20 -8.44 -34.45
N LYS A 50 -0.03 -8.90 -34.73
CA LYS A 50 -1.26 -8.30 -34.17
C LYS A 50 -1.33 -8.45 -32.66
N GLN A 51 -0.98 -9.62 -32.13
CA GLN A 51 -0.95 -9.86 -30.70
C GLN A 51 0.11 -9.01 -29.99
N ALA A 52 1.30 -8.90 -30.58
CA ALA A 52 2.38 -8.04 -30.10
C ALA A 52 1.90 -6.57 -30.04
N ALA A 53 1.30 -6.06 -31.12
CA ALA A 53 0.76 -4.71 -31.14
C ALA A 53 -0.28 -4.47 -30.04
N LYS A 54 -1.19 -5.42 -29.80
CA LYS A 54 -2.18 -5.33 -28.72
C LYS A 54 -1.52 -5.32 -27.33
N CYS A 55 -0.53 -6.18 -27.09
CA CYS A 55 0.23 -6.20 -25.84
C CYS A 55 0.99 -4.88 -25.64
N SER A 56 1.61 -4.34 -26.70
CA SER A 56 2.33 -3.07 -26.66
C SER A 56 1.44 -1.91 -26.23
N VAL A 57 0.18 -1.84 -26.70
CA VAL A 57 -0.77 -0.81 -26.24
C VAL A 57 -1.01 -0.89 -24.73
N SER A 58 -1.17 -2.10 -24.18
CA SER A 58 -1.37 -2.28 -22.73
C SER A 58 -0.13 -1.94 -21.90
N ILE A 59 1.06 -2.32 -22.40
CA ILE A 59 2.34 -2.04 -21.75
C ILE A 59 2.62 -0.53 -21.75
N LEU A 60 2.54 0.11 -22.92
CA LEU A 60 2.73 1.55 -23.06
C LEU A 60 1.67 2.33 -22.27
N GLY A 61 0.41 1.88 -22.30
CA GLY A 61 -0.64 2.47 -21.48
C GLY A 61 -0.38 2.40 -19.97
N THR A 62 0.43 1.44 -19.50
CA THR A 62 0.85 1.35 -18.10
C THR A 62 2.05 2.26 -17.81
N ILE A 63 3.03 2.28 -18.70
CA ILE A 63 4.26 3.10 -18.60
C ILE A 63 3.91 4.60 -18.65
N ASP A 64 3.07 5.00 -19.60
CA ASP A 64 2.72 6.40 -19.86
C ASP A 64 1.66 6.94 -18.87
N ARG A 65 1.10 6.08 -18.01
CA ARG A 65 0.07 6.46 -17.04
C ARG A 65 0.65 7.37 -15.97
N ARG A 66 0.22 8.64 -15.97
CA ARG A 66 0.54 9.58 -14.89
C ARG A 66 -0.38 9.38 -13.67
N PRO A 67 0.16 9.17 -12.47
CA PRO A 67 -0.66 9.10 -11.26
C PRO A 67 -1.20 10.49 -10.91
N LYS A 68 -2.36 10.54 -10.22
CA LYS A 68 -2.92 11.80 -9.72
C LYS A 68 -2.11 12.42 -8.58
N ILE A 69 -1.39 11.58 -7.84
CA ILE A 69 -0.55 11.94 -6.72
C ILE A 69 0.88 11.54 -7.11
N PRO A 70 1.59 12.37 -7.89
CA PRO A 70 2.98 12.11 -8.25
C PRO A 70 3.87 12.17 -7.01
N ILE A 71 4.86 11.28 -6.97
CA ILE A 71 5.86 11.20 -5.90
C ILE A 71 7.01 12.15 -6.26
N ASN A 72 7.61 12.84 -5.29
CA ASN A 72 8.68 13.83 -5.50
C ASN A 72 8.24 15.10 -6.24
N GLU A 73 6.94 15.39 -6.22
CA GLU A 73 6.35 16.64 -6.67
C GLU A 73 5.62 17.30 -5.51
N GLY A 74 5.80 18.60 -5.33
CA GLY A 74 5.18 19.38 -4.25
C GLY A 74 6.20 20.04 -3.34
N LEU A 75 5.70 20.74 -2.33
CA LEU A 75 6.49 21.48 -1.36
C LEU A 75 7.12 20.52 -0.34
N VAL A 76 8.40 20.73 -0.06
CA VAL A 76 9.11 20.16 1.09
C VAL A 76 9.33 21.28 2.11
N PRO A 77 8.57 21.33 3.21
CA PRO A 77 8.74 22.36 4.23
C PRO A 77 10.14 22.35 4.82
N ASN A 78 10.72 23.54 5.00
CA ASN A 78 12.02 23.71 5.66
C ASN A 78 11.92 23.54 7.19
N LYS A 79 10.73 23.74 7.75
CA LYS A 79 10.48 23.56 9.18
C LYS A 79 10.18 22.10 9.48
N PRO A 80 10.71 21.54 10.58
CA PRO A 80 10.29 20.22 11.06
C PRO A 80 8.79 20.19 11.32
N PHE A 81 8.16 19.08 10.95
CA PHE A 81 6.75 18.85 11.27
C PHE A 81 6.59 18.69 12.78
N THR A 82 5.63 19.40 13.39
CA THR A 82 5.45 19.39 14.85
C THR A 82 4.59 18.22 15.34
N GLY A 83 3.83 17.59 14.45
CA GLY A 83 2.91 16.51 14.77
C GLY A 83 1.43 16.90 14.67
N LYS A 84 1.10 18.18 14.53
CA LYS A 84 -0.30 18.62 14.48
C LYS A 84 -0.98 18.20 13.17
N VAL A 85 -2.08 17.44 13.28
CA VAL A 85 -2.89 17.02 12.12
C VAL A 85 -4.27 17.65 12.22
N THR A 86 -4.65 18.45 11.22
CA THR A 86 -5.96 19.09 11.18
C THR A 86 -6.80 18.59 10.02
N PHE A 87 -7.97 18.04 10.32
CA PHE A 87 -9.03 17.74 9.36
C PHE A 87 -10.02 18.90 9.33
N LYS A 88 -10.16 19.57 8.18
CA LYS A 88 -11.12 20.66 7.99
C LYS A 88 -12.13 20.29 6.91
N ARG A 89 -13.40 20.12 7.30
CA ARG A 89 -14.53 19.84 6.40
C ARG A 89 -14.21 18.75 5.37
N VAL A 90 -13.71 17.61 5.84
CA VAL A 90 -13.27 16.52 4.99
C VAL A 90 -14.47 15.73 4.47
N TYR A 91 -14.52 15.58 3.15
CA TYR A 91 -15.43 14.67 2.47
C TYR A 91 -14.62 13.75 1.57
N PHE A 92 -15.00 12.48 1.53
CA PHE A 92 -14.30 11.52 0.70
C PHE A 92 -15.20 10.41 0.20
N ARG A 93 -14.85 9.91 -0.98
CA ARG A 93 -15.48 8.81 -1.70
C ARG A 93 -14.42 8.10 -2.52
N TYR A 94 -14.38 6.78 -2.42
CA TYR A 94 -13.45 5.97 -3.21
C TYR A 94 -13.76 6.08 -4.71
N PRO A 95 -12.75 6.23 -5.58
CA PRO A 95 -12.95 6.27 -7.03
C PRO A 95 -13.66 5.03 -7.60
N THR A 96 -13.48 3.87 -6.96
CA THR A 96 -14.08 2.58 -7.32
C THR A 96 -15.54 2.45 -6.91
N ARG A 97 -16.02 3.25 -5.95
CA ARG A 97 -17.41 3.19 -5.43
C ARG A 97 -18.04 4.58 -5.43
N LYS A 98 -18.43 5.05 -6.62
CA LYS A 98 -18.89 6.43 -6.82
C LYS A 98 -20.22 6.76 -6.12
N GLU A 99 -21.04 5.80 -5.76
CA GLU A 99 -22.35 6.09 -5.14
C GLU A 99 -22.26 6.32 -3.62
N MET A 100 -21.18 5.86 -2.98
CA MET A 100 -21.07 5.87 -1.52
C MET A 100 -20.04 6.91 -1.05
N ARG A 101 -20.49 7.88 -0.24
CA ARG A 101 -19.58 8.77 0.50
C ARG A 101 -19.17 8.11 1.81
N THR A 102 -17.89 7.77 1.93
CA THR A 102 -17.31 7.13 3.11
C THR A 102 -17.09 8.13 4.24
N VAL A 103 -16.54 9.31 3.94
CA VAL A 103 -16.35 10.39 4.92
C VAL A 103 -17.24 11.58 4.54
N LYS A 104 -17.98 12.11 5.51
CA LYS A 104 -18.99 13.15 5.34
C LYS A 104 -18.75 14.26 6.38
N ASN A 105 -18.21 15.38 5.94
CA ASN A 105 -18.00 16.56 6.79
C ASN A 105 -17.21 16.27 8.09
N PHE A 106 -16.13 15.51 8.01
CA PHE A 106 -15.31 15.23 9.18
C PHE A 106 -14.40 16.43 9.47
N SER A 107 -14.46 16.96 10.70
CA SER A 107 -13.56 18.02 11.17
C SER A 107 -13.08 17.72 12.58
N HIS A 108 -11.76 17.67 12.75
CA HIS A 108 -11.11 17.39 14.01
C HIS A 108 -9.63 17.79 13.95
N THR A 109 -9.04 18.08 15.09
CA THR A 109 -7.63 18.44 15.20
C THR A 109 -6.99 17.50 16.19
N VAL A 110 -5.90 16.86 15.78
CA VAL A 110 -4.99 16.12 16.64
C VAL A 110 -3.84 17.07 16.96
N GLU A 111 -3.71 17.43 18.23
CA GLU A 111 -2.63 18.32 18.67
C GLU A 111 -1.31 17.55 18.78
N ALA A 112 -0.18 18.26 18.72
CA ALA A 112 1.14 17.65 18.81
C ALA A 112 1.32 16.91 20.15
N GLY A 113 1.81 15.67 20.08
CA GLY A 113 1.99 14.78 21.24
C GLY A 113 0.70 14.15 21.75
N GLN A 114 -0.46 14.46 21.16
CA GLN A 114 -1.74 13.92 21.57
C GLN A 114 -2.00 12.54 20.96
N THR A 115 -2.58 11.65 21.76
CA THR A 115 -3.13 10.37 21.32
C THR A 115 -4.63 10.47 21.11
N VAL A 116 -5.07 10.30 19.86
CA VAL A 116 -6.49 10.34 19.49
C VAL A 116 -6.94 8.96 19.00
N ALA A 117 -7.93 8.39 19.69
CA ALA A 117 -8.57 7.14 19.30
C ALA A 117 -9.80 7.39 18.42
N LEU A 118 -9.83 6.78 17.23
CA LEU A 118 -10.98 6.72 16.33
C LEU A 118 -11.79 5.45 16.60
N VAL A 119 -13.02 5.61 17.06
CA VAL A 119 -13.89 4.50 17.46
C VAL A 119 -15.19 4.53 16.66
N GLY A 120 -15.74 3.36 16.35
CA GLY A 120 -17.00 3.25 15.64
C GLY A 120 -17.15 1.90 14.92
N PRO A 121 -18.35 1.61 14.38
CA PRO A 121 -18.61 0.34 13.72
C PRO A 121 -17.73 0.12 12.49
N SER A 122 -17.61 -1.12 12.03
CA SER A 122 -16.89 -1.43 10.80
C SER A 122 -17.49 -0.67 9.60
N GLY A 123 -16.63 -0.22 8.69
CA GLY A 123 -17.03 0.53 7.50
C GLY A 123 -17.44 2.00 7.73
N CYS A 124 -17.33 2.55 8.94
CA CYS A 124 -17.72 3.95 9.20
C CYS A 124 -16.72 5.00 8.70
N GLY A 125 -15.56 4.57 8.18
CA GLY A 125 -14.54 5.44 7.56
C GLY A 125 -13.26 5.69 8.38
N LYS A 126 -13.02 4.93 9.45
CA LYS A 126 -11.83 5.05 10.32
C LYS A 126 -10.53 4.87 9.52
N SER A 127 -10.33 3.72 8.88
CA SER A 127 -9.11 3.43 8.09
C SER A 127 -9.00 4.33 6.87
N THR A 128 -10.13 4.83 6.35
CA THR A 128 -10.14 5.86 5.31
C THR A 128 -9.50 7.16 5.78
N LEU A 129 -9.71 7.60 7.03
CA LEU A 129 -9.03 8.80 7.56
C LEU A 129 -7.52 8.59 7.64
N ILE A 130 -7.05 7.42 8.07
CA ILE A 130 -5.62 7.05 8.05
C ILE A 130 -5.04 7.10 6.64
N GLN A 131 -5.76 6.57 5.64
CA GLN A 131 -5.33 6.61 4.24
C GLN A 131 -5.27 8.04 3.66
N LEU A 132 -6.16 8.92 4.12
CA LEU A 132 -6.15 10.35 3.73
C LEU A 132 -4.98 11.11 4.36
N VAL A 133 -4.62 10.78 5.61
CA VAL A 133 -3.43 11.33 6.28
C VAL A 133 -2.14 10.91 5.56
N GLN A 134 -2.08 9.67 5.07
CA GLN A 134 -0.96 9.17 4.25
C GLN A 134 -0.95 9.71 2.81
N ARG A 135 -1.99 10.50 2.45
CA ARG A 135 -2.25 10.98 1.10
C ARG A 135 -2.16 9.86 0.05
N PHE A 136 -2.80 8.72 0.34
CA PHE A 136 -3.08 7.70 -0.69
C PHE A 136 -4.22 8.14 -1.61
N TYR A 137 -5.09 9.01 -1.09
CA TYR A 137 -6.13 9.68 -1.85
C TYR A 137 -6.20 11.14 -1.44
N ASP A 138 -6.52 12.01 -2.38
CA ASP A 138 -6.88 13.39 -2.06
C ASP A 138 -8.35 13.44 -1.61
N VAL A 139 -8.64 14.28 -0.61
CA VAL A 139 -10.01 14.56 -0.18
C VAL A 139 -10.80 15.25 -1.30
N SER A 140 -12.13 15.20 -1.25
CA SER A 140 -12.97 15.96 -2.18
C SER A 140 -12.86 17.47 -1.87
N ASN A 141 -12.82 18.32 -2.90
CA ASN A 141 -12.80 19.77 -2.70
C ASN A 141 -14.21 20.26 -2.33
N HIS A 142 -14.35 20.82 -1.13
CA HIS A 142 -15.59 21.35 -0.56
C HIS A 142 -15.39 22.76 0.01
N GLY A 143 -14.54 23.56 -0.62
CA GLY A 143 -14.25 24.96 -0.26
C GLY A 143 -12.76 25.20 -0.01
N PRO A 144 -12.35 26.47 0.08
CA PRO A 144 -10.94 26.87 0.11
C PRO A 144 -10.17 26.26 1.28
N ASP A 145 -10.80 26.12 2.45
CA ASP A 145 -10.14 25.55 3.63
C ASP A 145 -10.37 24.05 3.80
N SER A 146 -11.04 23.38 2.84
CA SER A 146 -11.31 21.94 2.95
C SER A 146 -10.06 21.11 2.66
N GLY A 147 -9.64 20.29 3.62
CA GLY A 147 -8.36 19.61 3.52
C GLY A 147 -7.98 18.82 4.76
N VAL A 148 -6.92 18.05 4.60
CA VAL A 148 -6.11 17.54 5.71
C VAL A 148 -4.83 18.36 5.71
N TYR A 149 -4.39 18.77 6.89
CA TYR A 149 -3.24 19.65 7.06
C TYR A 149 -2.25 19.04 8.04
N PHE A 150 -0.96 19.14 7.70
CA PHE A 150 0.15 18.95 8.63
C PHE A 150 0.64 20.32 9.03
N ASP A 151 0.49 20.65 10.32
CA ASP A 151 0.65 22.00 10.84
C ASP A 151 -0.21 23.00 10.04
N GLU A 152 0.43 23.97 9.38
CA GLU A 152 -0.22 24.95 8.49
C GLU A 152 -0.37 24.49 7.03
N TYR A 153 0.27 23.40 6.62
CA TYR A 153 0.38 23.00 5.21
C TYR A 153 -0.73 22.02 4.81
N ASN A 154 -1.45 22.31 3.73
CA ASN A 154 -2.40 21.36 3.15
C ASN A 154 -1.64 20.18 2.55
N LEU A 155 -2.07 18.95 2.84
CA LEU A 155 -1.43 17.76 2.29
C LEU A 155 -1.36 17.76 0.75
N ARG A 156 -2.31 18.43 0.06
CA ARG A 156 -2.32 18.53 -1.40
C ARG A 156 -1.11 19.28 -1.98
N ASP A 157 -0.54 20.20 -1.22
CA ASP A 157 0.55 21.06 -1.67
C ASP A 157 1.93 20.46 -1.35
N LEU A 158 1.99 19.49 -0.45
CA LEU A 158 3.22 18.87 0.04
C LEU A 158 3.68 17.71 -0.86
N ASP A 159 4.97 17.40 -0.85
CA ASP A 159 5.48 16.18 -1.48
C ASP A 159 4.97 14.92 -0.73
N PRO A 160 4.29 13.97 -1.40
CA PRO A 160 3.87 12.71 -0.79
C PRO A 160 4.99 11.89 -0.16
N SER A 161 6.21 11.95 -0.72
CA SER A 161 7.41 11.34 -0.11
C SER A 161 7.69 11.99 1.24
N TRP A 162 7.67 13.33 1.32
CA TRP A 162 7.91 14.04 2.56
C TRP A 162 6.82 13.77 3.61
N ILE A 163 5.55 13.73 3.22
CA ILE A 163 4.43 13.39 4.11
C ILE A 163 4.67 12.02 4.74
N ARG A 164 4.91 11.01 3.90
CA ARG A 164 5.10 9.62 4.35
C ARG A 164 6.41 9.46 5.12
N ARG A 165 7.40 10.32 4.86
CA ARG A 165 8.56 10.81 5.67
C ARG A 165 8.30 11.00 7.18
N GLN A 166 7.12 11.49 7.54
CA GLN A 166 6.80 11.87 8.92
C GLN A 166 6.01 10.81 9.69
N ILE A 167 5.49 9.81 8.96
CA ILE A 167 4.49 8.86 9.45
C ILE A 167 5.10 7.49 9.70
N GLY A 168 4.90 6.95 10.90
CA GLY A 168 5.03 5.51 11.19
C GLY A 168 3.66 4.85 11.09
N ILE A 169 3.53 3.76 10.36
CA ILE A 169 2.27 3.04 10.19
C ILE A 169 2.41 1.61 10.69
N VAL A 170 1.47 1.19 11.54
CA VAL A 170 1.31 -0.19 11.97
C VAL A 170 -0.09 -0.63 11.55
N SER A 171 -0.15 -1.54 10.57
CA SER A 171 -1.40 -2.05 10.01
C SER A 171 -1.88 -3.31 10.75
N GLN A 172 -3.16 -3.64 10.55
CA GLN A 172 -3.82 -4.82 11.13
C GLN A 172 -3.10 -6.13 10.76
N GLU A 173 -2.75 -6.28 9.48
CA GLU A 173 -1.98 -7.42 8.97
C GLU A 173 -0.62 -6.92 8.44
N PRO A 174 0.46 -7.10 9.21
CA PRO A 174 1.78 -6.64 8.82
C PRO A 174 2.36 -7.53 7.72
N ASN A 175 2.71 -6.92 6.60
CA ASN A 175 3.42 -7.62 5.53
C ASN A 175 4.94 -7.55 5.75
N LEU A 176 5.57 -8.71 5.85
CA LEU A 176 7.01 -8.87 5.85
C LEU A 176 7.48 -9.36 4.48
N PHE A 177 8.62 -8.85 4.05
CA PHE A 177 9.29 -9.32 2.84
C PHE A 177 10.00 -10.63 3.12
N ASP A 178 10.17 -11.44 2.07
CA ASP A 178 10.98 -12.66 2.11
C ASP A 178 12.48 -12.31 2.13
N LEU A 179 12.87 -11.71 3.25
CA LEU A 179 14.18 -11.13 3.56
C LEU A 179 14.50 -11.43 5.03
N SER A 180 15.71 -11.10 5.48
CA SER A 180 16.07 -11.29 6.89
C SER A 180 15.25 -10.40 7.83
N LEU A 181 15.22 -10.74 9.12
CA LEU A 181 14.56 -9.89 10.13
C LEU A 181 15.22 -8.51 10.22
N ARG A 182 16.56 -8.46 10.08
CA ARG A 182 17.35 -7.22 9.95
C ARG A 182 16.82 -6.34 8.82
N GLU A 183 16.72 -6.90 7.62
CA GLU A 183 16.28 -6.16 6.43
C GLU A 183 14.82 -5.72 6.53
N ASN A 184 13.96 -6.57 7.12
CA ASN A 184 12.58 -6.22 7.38
C ASN A 184 12.45 -5.03 8.35
N ILE A 185 13.29 -4.92 9.38
CA ILE A 185 13.29 -3.76 10.28
C ILE A 185 13.89 -2.54 9.56
N ALA A 186 15.06 -2.71 8.92
CA ALA A 186 15.78 -1.67 8.18
C ALA A 186 14.92 -0.98 7.12
N TYR A 187 13.96 -1.70 6.52
CA TYR A 187 12.98 -1.17 5.56
C TYR A 187 12.15 0.02 6.10
N GLY A 188 12.20 0.29 7.42
CA GLY A 188 11.60 1.47 8.02
C GLY A 188 12.18 2.79 7.48
N ASP A 189 13.46 2.79 7.10
CA ASP A 189 14.15 3.95 6.54
C ASP A 189 14.97 3.59 5.30
N ASN A 190 14.41 3.90 4.12
CA ASN A 190 15.05 3.61 2.84
C ASN A 190 15.89 4.79 2.31
N THR A 191 16.12 5.84 3.11
CA THR A 191 16.86 7.04 2.69
C THR A 191 18.36 6.97 2.97
N ARG A 192 18.78 5.99 3.77
CA ARG A 192 20.15 5.81 4.25
C ARG A 192 20.40 4.34 4.55
N ASP A 193 21.67 3.99 4.69
CA ASP A 193 22.06 2.71 5.28
C ASP A 193 21.84 2.76 6.79
N VAL A 194 21.03 1.83 7.30
CA VAL A 194 20.67 1.76 8.71
C VAL A 194 21.70 0.91 9.46
N SER A 195 22.22 1.44 10.56
CA SER A 195 23.17 0.72 11.41
C SER A 195 22.51 -0.42 12.20
N MET A 196 23.27 -1.46 12.55
CA MET A 196 22.76 -2.54 13.39
C MET A 196 22.33 -2.07 14.78
N ASP A 197 22.99 -1.07 15.34
CA ASP A 197 22.65 -0.53 16.66
C ASP A 197 21.26 0.10 16.66
N GLU A 198 20.90 0.84 15.62
CA GLU A 198 19.55 1.41 15.46
C GLU A 198 18.48 0.33 15.23
N ILE A 199 18.82 -0.73 14.49
CA ILE A 199 17.93 -1.88 14.31
C ILE A 199 17.67 -2.57 15.65
N ILE A 200 18.71 -2.74 16.47
CA ILE A 200 18.60 -3.32 17.81
C ILE A 200 17.81 -2.40 18.75
N GLU A 201 18.02 -1.08 18.69
CA GLU A 201 17.25 -0.08 19.45
C GLU A 201 15.76 -0.20 19.12
N ALA A 202 15.40 -0.17 17.85
CA ALA A 202 14.01 -0.31 17.40
C ALA A 202 13.39 -1.67 17.77
N ALA A 203 14.17 -2.75 17.71
CA ALA A 203 13.73 -4.09 18.10
C ALA A 203 13.52 -4.23 19.62
N LYS A 204 14.28 -3.50 20.43
CA LYS A 204 14.07 -3.43 21.87
C LYS A 204 12.82 -2.61 22.21
N GLU A 205 12.64 -1.46 21.56
CA GLU A 205 11.43 -0.64 21.74
C GLU A 205 10.14 -1.40 21.38
N SER A 206 10.20 -2.33 20.42
CA SER A 206 9.04 -3.16 20.06
C SER A 206 8.93 -4.50 20.81
N ASN A 207 9.77 -4.73 21.82
CA ASN A 207 9.85 -5.98 22.57
C ASN A 207 10.09 -7.23 21.71
N ILE A 208 10.78 -7.14 20.56
CA ILE A 208 11.08 -8.30 19.69
C ILE A 208 12.53 -8.79 19.79
N HIS A 209 13.42 -7.98 20.36
CA HIS A 209 14.86 -8.26 20.41
C HIS A 209 15.20 -9.65 20.97
N ASP A 210 14.68 -9.99 22.15
CA ASP A 210 15.03 -11.25 22.85
C ASP A 210 14.59 -12.48 22.06
N PHE A 211 13.44 -12.38 21.37
CA PHE A 211 12.99 -13.43 20.45
C PHE A 211 13.97 -13.59 19.28
N ILE A 212 14.38 -12.49 18.66
CA ILE A 212 15.31 -12.52 17.53
C ILE A 212 16.64 -13.14 17.95
N VAL A 213 17.21 -12.72 19.07
CA VAL A 213 18.49 -13.26 19.57
C VAL A 213 18.40 -14.74 19.95
N GLY A 214 17.21 -15.22 20.33
CA GLY A 214 16.96 -16.64 20.60
C GLY A 214 16.90 -17.52 19.35
N LEU A 215 16.82 -16.96 18.14
CA LEU A 215 16.82 -17.72 16.89
C LEU A 215 18.24 -18.18 16.52
N PRO A 216 18.39 -19.35 15.86
CA PRO A 216 19.71 -19.86 15.45
C PRO A 216 20.54 -18.89 14.61
N GLU A 217 19.88 -18.14 13.72
CA GLU A 217 20.50 -17.16 12.82
C GLU A 217 20.30 -15.71 13.29
N GLY A 218 19.71 -15.52 14.47
CA GLY A 218 19.49 -14.20 15.03
C GLY A 218 18.71 -13.28 14.08
N TYR A 219 19.27 -12.08 13.85
CA TYR A 219 18.76 -11.08 12.92
C TYR A 219 18.85 -11.47 11.44
N GLU A 220 19.69 -12.44 11.08
CA GLU A 220 19.81 -12.93 9.70
C GLU A 220 18.73 -13.96 9.35
N THR A 221 17.94 -14.41 10.33
CA THR A 221 16.82 -15.33 10.09
C THR A 221 15.88 -14.80 9.00
N ILE A 222 15.56 -15.64 8.02
CA ILE A 222 14.64 -15.28 6.92
C ILE A 222 13.18 -15.39 7.39
N ALA A 223 12.42 -14.31 7.20
CA ALA A 223 11.02 -14.22 7.62
C ALA A 223 10.09 -15.17 6.84
N GLY A 224 10.44 -15.50 5.59
CA GLY A 224 9.59 -16.23 4.64
C GLY A 224 8.61 -15.32 3.91
N PRO A 225 7.93 -15.81 2.85
CA PRO A 225 6.92 -15.05 2.12
C PRO A 225 5.80 -14.56 3.04
N GLY A 226 5.61 -13.24 3.14
CA GLY A 226 4.62 -12.66 4.06
C GLY A 226 4.91 -12.93 5.54
N GLY A 227 6.16 -13.26 5.90
CA GLY A 227 6.56 -13.63 7.25
C GLY A 227 6.05 -15.00 7.69
N SER A 228 5.82 -15.95 6.78
CA SER A 228 5.20 -17.25 7.08
C SER A 228 5.85 -18.06 8.21
N HIS A 229 7.11 -17.80 8.56
CA HIS A 229 7.82 -18.50 9.64
C HIS A 229 7.57 -17.91 11.04
N LEU A 230 6.77 -16.85 11.15
CA LEU A 230 6.55 -16.10 12.39
C LEU A 230 5.08 -16.14 12.83
N SER A 231 4.86 -16.13 14.14
CA SER A 231 3.52 -15.95 14.71
C SER A 231 2.98 -14.55 14.40
N GLY A 232 1.66 -14.36 14.45
CA GLY A 232 1.05 -13.05 14.23
C GLY A 232 1.65 -11.96 15.11
N GLY A 233 1.85 -12.24 16.41
CA GLY A 233 2.41 -11.28 17.36
C GLY A 233 3.88 -10.94 17.09
N GLN A 234 4.66 -11.90 16.59
CA GLN A 234 6.04 -11.66 16.16
C GLN A 234 6.07 -10.76 14.91
N LYS A 235 5.22 -11.03 13.91
CA LYS A 235 5.12 -10.16 12.72
C LYS A 235 4.73 -8.74 13.11
N GLN A 236 3.79 -8.59 14.04
CA GLN A 236 3.34 -7.29 14.53
C GLN A 236 4.48 -6.50 15.17
N ARG A 237 5.24 -7.12 16.07
CA ARG A 237 6.37 -6.45 16.73
C ARG A 237 7.50 -6.08 15.78
N ILE A 238 7.73 -6.86 14.71
CA ILE A 238 8.66 -6.48 13.64
C ILE A 238 8.14 -5.27 12.87
N ALA A 239 6.84 -5.22 12.56
CA ALA A 239 6.23 -4.06 11.92
C ALA A 239 6.27 -2.81 12.81
N ILE A 240 6.10 -2.96 14.12
CA ILE A 240 6.28 -1.88 15.09
C ILE A 240 7.74 -1.39 15.07
N ALA A 241 8.73 -2.30 15.16
CA ALA A 241 10.15 -1.93 15.04
C ALA A 241 10.45 -1.18 13.73
N ARG A 242 9.91 -1.67 12.60
CA ARG A 242 10.02 -1.00 11.29
C ARG A 242 9.43 0.42 11.32
N ALA A 243 8.26 0.60 11.91
CA ALA A 243 7.62 1.91 12.01
C ALA A 243 8.44 2.87 12.90
N LEU A 244 9.03 2.35 13.97
CA LEU A 244 9.81 3.10 14.96
C LEU A 244 11.20 3.50 14.47
N LEU A 245 11.84 2.67 13.65
CA LEU A 245 13.20 2.87 13.17
C LEU A 245 13.41 4.25 12.55
N ARG A 246 12.40 4.76 11.82
CA ARG A 246 12.47 6.08 11.18
C ARG A 246 12.17 7.26 12.13
N LYS A 247 11.97 7.00 13.42
CA LYS A 247 11.67 7.97 14.47
C LYS A 247 10.54 8.94 14.05
N PRO A 248 9.35 8.42 13.71
CA PRO A 248 8.27 9.22 13.14
C PRO A 248 7.70 10.21 14.17
N VAL A 249 7.26 11.37 13.67
CA VAL A 249 6.56 12.39 14.48
C VAL A 249 5.09 12.02 14.68
N LEU A 250 4.49 11.36 13.68
CA LEU A 250 3.11 10.88 13.71
C LEU A 250 3.06 9.35 13.60
N LEU A 251 2.44 8.71 14.59
CA LEU A 251 2.17 7.28 14.57
C LEU A 251 0.71 7.02 14.18
N LEU A 252 0.51 6.13 13.21
CA LEU A 252 -0.80 5.66 12.79
C LEU A 252 -0.91 4.18 13.14
N LEU A 253 -1.92 3.82 13.94
CA LEU A 253 -2.17 2.45 14.35
C LEU A 253 -3.55 2.03 13.82
N ASP A 254 -3.60 1.05 12.92
CA ASP A 254 -4.85 0.54 12.32
C ASP A 254 -5.10 -0.89 12.81
N GLU A 255 -5.89 -1.05 13.89
CA GLU A 255 -6.29 -2.36 14.45
C GLU A 255 -5.12 -3.32 14.75
N ALA A 256 -3.99 -2.78 15.22
CA ALA A 256 -2.71 -3.50 15.37
C ALA A 256 -2.74 -4.76 16.27
N THR A 257 -3.81 -5.01 17.04
CA THR A 257 -3.94 -6.12 17.99
C THR A 257 -5.13 -7.05 17.70
N SER A 258 -5.92 -6.80 16.64
CA SER A 258 -7.20 -7.50 16.44
C SER A 258 -7.06 -8.96 16.02
N ALA A 259 -5.93 -9.34 15.41
CA ALA A 259 -5.72 -10.67 14.82
C ALA A 259 -4.83 -11.59 15.70
N LEU A 260 -4.60 -11.21 16.97
CA LEU A 260 -3.67 -11.89 17.87
C LEU A 260 -4.38 -12.72 18.93
N ASP A 261 -3.73 -13.81 19.36
CA ASP A 261 -4.09 -14.52 20.58
C ASP A 261 -3.80 -13.67 21.82
N ASN A 262 -4.46 -13.97 22.94
CA ASN A 262 -4.43 -13.13 24.15
C ASN A 262 -3.02 -12.93 24.75
N GLU A 263 -2.12 -13.91 24.62
CA GLU A 263 -0.76 -13.80 25.17
C GLU A 263 0.10 -12.90 24.28
N SER A 264 0.12 -13.18 22.97
CA SER A 264 0.81 -12.35 21.97
C SER A 264 0.31 -10.90 22.00
N GLU A 265 -0.98 -10.71 22.19
CA GLU A 265 -1.61 -9.41 22.24
C GLU A 265 -1.10 -8.56 23.40
N ARG A 266 -1.02 -9.12 24.62
CA ARG A 266 -0.55 -8.38 25.80
C ARG A 266 0.84 -7.80 25.56
N VAL A 267 1.73 -8.62 25.01
CA VAL A 267 3.12 -8.22 24.71
C VAL A 267 3.18 -7.15 23.61
N VAL A 268 2.32 -7.25 22.59
CA VAL A 268 2.21 -6.23 21.53
C VAL A 268 1.64 -4.93 22.08
N GLN A 269 0.63 -4.99 22.95
CA GLN A 269 0.03 -3.80 23.55
C GLN A 269 1.02 -3.07 24.44
N GLU A 270 1.81 -3.77 25.26
CA GLU A 270 2.89 -3.18 26.05
C GLU A 270 3.90 -2.43 25.17
N ALA A 271 4.25 -2.98 24.00
CA ALA A 271 5.13 -2.31 23.04
C ALA A 271 4.47 -1.07 22.41
N LEU A 272 3.17 -1.11 22.11
CA LEU A 272 2.44 0.05 21.58
C LEU A 272 2.30 1.17 22.61
N ASP A 273 1.95 0.84 23.86
CA ASP A 273 1.74 1.81 24.94
C ASP A 273 3.03 2.57 25.27
N ALA A 274 4.19 1.88 25.26
CA ALA A 274 5.49 2.49 25.46
C ALA A 274 5.84 3.56 24.40
N VAL A 275 5.28 3.43 23.21
CA VAL A 275 5.61 4.26 22.05
C VAL A 275 4.64 5.43 21.88
N VAL A 276 3.34 5.16 22.09
CA VAL A 276 2.25 6.11 21.83
C VAL A 276 2.38 7.38 22.68
N GLY A 277 2.75 7.26 23.96
CA GLY A 277 2.80 8.41 24.89
C GLY A 277 3.89 9.47 24.62
N SER A 278 4.80 9.23 23.68
CA SER A 278 5.90 10.15 23.34
C SER A 278 5.72 10.87 22.01
N ARG A 279 4.67 10.53 21.25
CA ARG A 279 4.49 10.95 19.85
C ARG A 279 3.04 11.29 19.59
N THR A 280 2.81 12.11 18.57
CA THR A 280 1.42 12.32 18.11
C THR A 280 0.91 11.00 17.53
N SER A 281 -0.25 10.53 18.00
CA SER A 281 -0.74 9.20 17.66
C SER A 281 -2.20 9.23 17.24
N LEU A 282 -2.52 8.62 16.10
CA LEU A 282 -3.90 8.41 15.64
C LEU A 282 -4.16 6.90 15.58
N VAL A 283 -5.04 6.44 16.45
CA VAL A 283 -5.26 5.01 16.71
C VAL A 283 -6.66 4.62 16.30
N ILE A 284 -6.81 3.58 15.49
CA ILE A 284 -8.07 2.90 15.27
C ILE A 284 -8.09 1.70 16.19
N ALA A 285 -8.90 1.80 17.23
CA ALA A 285 -9.01 0.76 18.24
C ALA A 285 -10.34 0.04 18.14
N HIS A 286 -10.27 -1.27 18.32
CA HIS A 286 -11.40 -2.20 18.48
C HIS A 286 -11.43 -2.82 19.88
N ARG A 287 -10.49 -2.43 20.75
CA ARG A 287 -10.38 -2.94 22.12
C ARG A 287 -10.42 -1.81 23.11
N LEU A 288 -11.15 -2.05 24.20
CA LEU A 288 -11.42 -1.09 25.27
C LEU A 288 -10.15 -0.49 25.88
N SER A 289 -9.14 -1.33 26.16
CA SER A 289 -7.91 -0.94 26.84
C SER A 289 -7.14 0.15 26.09
N THR A 290 -6.99 -0.01 24.76
CA THR A 290 -6.32 0.98 23.89
C THR A 290 -7.13 2.27 23.76
N VAL A 291 -8.45 2.20 23.93
CA VAL A 291 -9.34 3.36 23.87
C VAL A 291 -9.33 4.16 25.17
N GLU A 292 -9.23 3.48 26.31
CA GLU A 292 -9.23 4.10 27.64
C GLU A 292 -7.91 4.84 27.94
N SER A 293 -6.79 4.43 27.35
CA SER A 293 -5.50 5.09 27.49
C SER A 293 -5.32 6.32 26.59
N ALA A 294 -6.25 6.61 25.67
CA ALA A 294 -6.15 7.74 24.76
C ALA A 294 -6.52 9.07 25.44
N ASP A 295 -5.80 10.16 25.08
CA ASP A 295 -6.12 11.51 25.56
C ASP A 295 -7.51 11.97 25.10
N LEU A 296 -7.90 11.55 23.89
CA LEU A 296 -9.17 11.91 23.29
C LEU A 296 -9.73 10.78 22.44
N ILE A 297 -11.05 10.60 22.52
CA ILE A 297 -11.79 9.68 21.67
C ILE A 297 -12.60 10.49 20.66
N VAL A 298 -12.68 9.98 19.43
CA VAL A 298 -13.54 10.49 18.37
C VAL A 298 -14.41 9.35 17.86
N VAL A 299 -15.71 9.42 18.14
CA VAL A 299 -16.68 8.43 17.68
C VAL A 299 -17.17 8.80 16.28
N ILE A 300 -17.03 7.85 15.36
CA ILE A 300 -17.40 8.00 13.95
C ILE A 300 -18.57 7.08 13.62
N TYR A 301 -19.63 7.64 13.08
CA TYR A 301 -20.80 6.89 12.62
C TYR A 301 -21.33 7.44 11.29
N GLY A 302 -21.62 6.55 10.34
CA GLY A 302 -22.15 6.93 9.02
C GLY A 302 -21.26 7.90 8.22
N GLY A 303 -19.95 7.91 8.50
CA GLY A 303 -18.96 8.81 7.90
C GLY A 303 -18.82 10.17 8.58
N ARG A 304 -19.47 10.40 9.73
CA ARG A 304 -19.46 11.67 10.47
C ARG A 304 -18.87 11.48 11.87
N LYS A 305 -18.20 12.52 12.38
CA LYS A 305 -17.91 12.63 13.82
C LYS A 305 -19.23 12.89 14.54
N ILE A 306 -19.61 12.03 15.49
CA ILE A 306 -20.85 12.16 16.25
C ILE A 306 -20.64 12.52 17.71
N GLU A 307 -19.48 12.18 18.27
CA GLU A 307 -19.11 12.43 19.66
C GLU A 307 -17.58 12.51 19.77
N TYR A 308 -17.06 13.33 20.68
CA TYR A 308 -15.63 13.37 20.97
C TYR A 308 -15.38 13.94 22.37
N GLY A 309 -14.29 13.52 23.01
CA GLY A 309 -13.94 13.97 24.36
C GLY A 309 -12.97 13.00 25.05
N PRO A 310 -12.48 13.34 26.25
CA PRO A 310 -11.72 12.43 27.08
C PRO A 310 -12.55 11.18 27.45
N PRO A 311 -11.95 9.98 27.53
CA PRO A 311 -12.67 8.73 27.78
C PRO A 311 -13.62 8.78 28.98
N ALA A 312 -13.14 9.27 30.12
CA ALA A 312 -13.93 9.36 31.35
C ALA A 312 -15.16 10.28 31.19
N ALA A 313 -15.04 11.39 30.46
CA ALA A 313 -16.13 12.32 30.23
C ALA A 313 -17.21 11.69 29.32
N LEU A 314 -16.79 10.95 28.29
CA LEU A 314 -17.71 10.28 27.37
C LEU A 314 -18.46 9.12 28.04
N LEU A 315 -17.82 8.40 28.97
CA LEU A 315 -18.49 7.37 29.78
C LEU A 315 -19.55 7.97 30.69
N GLN A 316 -19.26 9.11 31.33
CA GLN A 316 -20.22 9.82 32.17
C GLN A 316 -21.40 10.38 31.36
N ALA A 317 -21.15 10.86 30.15
CA ALA A 317 -22.17 11.39 29.26
C ALA A 317 -23.17 10.34 28.76
N LYS A 318 -22.84 9.03 28.90
CA LYS A 318 -23.66 7.90 28.46
C LYS A 318 -24.12 7.99 26.99
N GLY A 319 -23.24 8.53 26.15
CA GLY A 319 -23.48 8.80 24.73
C GLY A 319 -23.27 7.59 23.81
N ALA A 320 -22.82 7.85 22.58
CA ALA A 320 -22.53 6.80 21.61
C ALA A 320 -21.31 5.95 22.03
N PHE A 321 -20.28 6.59 22.59
CA PHE A 321 -19.10 5.90 23.12
C PHE A 321 -19.47 4.92 24.22
N TYR A 322 -20.25 5.35 25.21
CA TYR A 322 -20.71 4.49 26.30
C TYR A 322 -21.46 3.25 25.81
N ARG A 323 -22.33 3.40 24.79
CA ARG A 323 -23.05 2.26 24.20
C ARG A 323 -22.12 1.28 23.48
N LEU A 324 -21.12 1.79 22.76
CA LEU A 324 -20.10 0.94 22.12
C LEU A 324 -19.30 0.19 23.17
N HIS A 325 -18.86 0.90 24.22
CA HIS A 325 -18.11 0.35 25.34
C HIS A 325 -18.86 -0.78 26.06
N HIS A 326 -20.16 -0.60 26.33
CA HIS A 326 -20.97 -1.62 27.02
C HIS A 326 -21.41 -2.78 26.10
N ALA A 327 -21.55 -2.54 24.80
CA ALA A 327 -21.83 -3.61 23.83
C ALA A 327 -20.63 -4.54 23.65
N GLU A 328 -19.40 -4.00 23.67
CA GLU A 328 -18.17 -4.82 23.64
C GLU A 328 -17.94 -5.56 24.96
N GLY A 329 -18.25 -4.94 26.10
CA GLY A 329 -18.13 -5.57 27.43
C GLY A 329 -19.12 -6.72 27.70
N THR A 330 -20.19 -6.86 26.90
CA THR A 330 -21.19 -7.94 27.06
C THR A 330 -20.98 -9.13 26.12
N GLY A 331 -19.98 -9.06 25.22
CA GLY A 331 -19.65 -10.12 24.25
C GLY A 331 -18.53 -11.08 24.68
N ALA A 332 -17.98 -10.92 25.89
CA ALA A 332 -16.88 -11.73 26.41
C ALA A 332 -17.26 -12.39 27.75
N HIS A 333 -18.25 -13.28 27.71
CA HIS A 333 -18.47 -14.29 28.75
C HIS A 333 -18.82 -15.63 28.12
#